data_AF-A0A3B8XVJ4-F1
#
_entry.id   AF-A0A3B8XVJ4-F1
#
_cell.length_a   1.000
_cell.length_b   1.000
_cell.length_c   1.000
_cell.angle_alpha   90.00
_cell.angle_beta   90.00
_cell.angle_gamma   90.00
#
_symmetry.space_group_name_H-M   'P 1'
#
loop_
_entity.id
_entity.type
_entity.pdbx_description
1 polymer ?
#
loop_
_entity_poly.entity_id
_entity_poly.type
_entity_poly.pdbx_seq_one_letter_code
_entity_poly.pdbx_strand_id
1 'polypeptide(L)' 'MANVAVVGSQWGDEGKGKIVDWLSERADVVVRFQGGHNAGHTLVIDGVTYKLSLLPSGIVRQGKLSIL' A
#
# COMPACT_ATOMS: atom_id res chain seq x y z
N MET A 1 5.88 -13.75 -15.37
CA MET A 1 5.89 -13.08 -14.05
C MET A 1 5.34 -11.68 -14.27
N ALA A 2 4.29 -11.28 -13.54
CA ALA A 2 3.62 -10.00 -13.76
C ALA A 2 3.82 -9.09 -12.55
N ASN A 3 4.36 -7.90 -12.78
CA ASN A 3 4.62 -6.88 -11.76
C ASN A 3 3.77 -5.65 -12.07
N VAL A 4 3.26 -5.01 -11.03
CA VAL A 4 2.46 -3.78 -11.15
C VAL A 4 3.11 -2.69 -10.32
N ALA A 5 3.36 -1.54 -10.94
CA ALA A 5 3.82 -0.33 -10.25
C ALA A 5 2.65 0.65 -10.15
N VAL A 6 2.39 1.13 -8.94
CA VAL A 6 1.42 2.22 -8.70
C VAL A 6 2.21 3.48 -8.38
N VAL A 7 2.08 4.48 -9.26
CA VAL A 7 2.77 5.77 -9.15
C VAL A 7 1.77 6.92 -9.20
N GLY A 8 2.12 8.05 -8.57
CA GLY A 8 1.33 9.27 -8.68
C GLY A 8 1.77 10.03 -9.93
N SER A 9 0.82 10.49 -10.72
CA SER A 9 1.09 11.30 -11.91
C SER A 9 0.98 12.81 -11.65
N GLN A 10 0.69 13.21 -10.41
CA GLN A 10 0.48 14.59 -9.98
C GLN A 10 1.38 14.90 -8.77
N TRP A 11 0.95 15.83 -7.91
CA TRP A 11 1.69 16.28 -6.73
C TRP A 11 1.15 15.67 -5.42
N GLY A 12 0.80 14.39 -5.42
CA GLY A 12 0.28 13.72 -4.23
C GLY A 12 -1.24 13.76 -4.11
N ASP A 13 -1.75 13.12 -3.06
CA ASP A 13 -3.18 13.00 -2.74
C ASP A 13 -4.09 12.46 -3.85
N GLU A 14 -3.54 11.73 -4.83
CA GLU A 14 -4.29 11.13 -5.94
C GLU A 14 -5.10 9.87 -5.54
N GLY A 15 -5.18 9.56 -4.24
CA GLY A 15 -5.90 8.38 -3.74
C GLY A 15 -5.21 7.05 -4.02
N LYS A 16 -3.89 7.04 -4.29
CA LYS A 16 -3.09 5.82 -4.57
C LYS A 16 -3.30 4.71 -3.54
N GLY A 17 -3.43 5.07 -2.27
CA GLY A 17 -3.63 4.11 -1.17
C GLY A 17 -4.79 3.15 -1.40
N LYS A 18 -5.90 3.63 -1.99
CA LYS A 18 -7.07 2.80 -2.32
C LYS A 18 -6.76 1.79 -3.43
N ILE A 19 -6.01 2.21 -4.45
CA ILE A 19 -5.61 1.33 -5.56
C ILE A 19 -4.59 0.30 -5.08
N VAL A 20 -3.61 0.72 -4.29
CA VAL A 20 -2.59 -0.16 -3.70
C VAL A 20 -3.25 -1.20 -2.78
N ASP A 21 -4.22 -0.79 -1.96
CA ASP A 21 -4.98 -1.70 -1.11
C ASP A 21 -5.70 -2.79 -1.92
N TRP A 22 -6.47 -2.38 -2.92
CA TRP A 22 -7.20 -3.31 -3.79
C TRP A 22 -6.26 -4.26 -4.56
N LEU A 23 -5.12 -3.78 -5.05
CA LEU A 23 -4.14 -4.63 -5.72
C LEU A 23 -3.40 -5.57 -4.75
N SER A 24 -3.18 -5.12 -3.50
CA SER A 24 -2.47 -5.91 -2.48
C SER A 24 -3.20 -7.18 -2.07
N GLU A 25 -4.52 -7.25 -2.26
CA GLU A 25 -5.28 -8.49 -2.06
C GLU A 25 -4.77 -9.62 -2.97
N ARG A 26 -4.35 -9.27 -4.20
CA ARG A 26 -3.93 -10.22 -5.25
C ARG A 26 -2.41 -10.42 -5.34
N ALA A 27 -1.63 -9.49 -4.80
CA ALA A 27 -0.16 -9.57 -4.84
C ALA A 27 0.36 -10.43 -3.69
N ASP A 28 1.39 -11.26 -3.91
CA ASP A 28 2.06 -12.01 -2.82
C ASP A 28 3.08 -11.14 -2.06
N VAL A 29 3.62 -10.12 -2.74
CA VAL A 29 4.64 -9.20 -2.21
C VAL A 29 4.20 -7.76 -2.46
N VAL A 30 4.29 -6.92 -1.43
CA VAL A 30 4.00 -5.47 -1.50
C VAL A 30 5.24 -4.70 -1.07
N VAL A 31 5.76 -3.86 -1.97
CA VAL A 31 7.03 -3.16 -1.80
C VAL A 31 6.80 -1.66 -1.79
N ARG A 32 7.31 -0.97 -0.77
CA ARG A 32 7.58 0.47 -0.85
C ARG A 32 9.01 0.64 -1.38
N PHE A 33 9.20 1.48 -2.38
CA PHE A 33 10.51 1.63 -3.06
C PHE A 33 11.16 3.00 -2.89
N GLN A 34 10.44 3.99 -2.34
CA GLN A 34 10.96 5.33 -2.09
C GLN A 34 10.11 6.07 -1.04
N GLY A 35 10.63 7.20 -0.56
CA GLY A 35 9.97 8.10 0.38
C GLY A 35 10.17 7.68 1.83
N GLY A 36 9.39 8.27 2.74
CA GLY A 36 9.45 7.97 4.17
C GLY A 36 8.07 8.05 4.83
N HIS A 37 8.04 8.46 6.09
CA HIS A 37 6.79 8.64 6.84
C HIS A 37 5.98 9.89 6.41
N ASN A 38 6.43 10.57 5.35
CA ASN A 38 5.71 11.67 4.69
C ASN A 38 4.62 11.17 3.72
N ALA A 39 4.57 9.87 3.46
CA ALA A 39 3.42 9.24 2.84
C ALA A 39 2.39 8.83 3.91
N GLY A 40 1.16 8.59 3.48
CA GLY A 40 0.10 8.08 4.35
C GLY A 40 -0.99 7.41 3.53
N HIS A 41 -1.48 6.28 4.02
CA HIS A 41 -2.73 5.72 3.54
C HIS A 41 -3.49 5.08 4.70
N THR A 42 -4.80 5.30 4.70
CA THR A 42 -5.72 4.73 5.67
C THR A 42 -6.40 3.53 5.03
N LEU A 43 -6.32 2.39 5.70
CA LEU A 43 -6.98 1.14 5.31
C LEU A 43 -8.15 0.88 6.24
N VAL A 44 -9.22 0.29 5.71
CA VAL A 44 -10.32 -0.26 6.49
C VAL A 44 -10.45 -1.72 6.11
N ILE A 45 -10.05 -2.62 7.01
CA ILE A 45 -10.10 -4.07 6.80
C ILE A 45 -10.97 -4.66 7.90
N ASP A 46 -12.04 -5.37 7.52
CA ASP A 46 -13.00 -5.99 8.45
C ASP A 46 -13.52 -5.02 9.53
N GLY A 47 -13.75 -3.76 9.14
CA GLY A 47 -14.21 -2.69 10.03
C GLY A 47 -13.12 -2.06 10.92
N VAL A 48 -11.89 -2.57 10.90
CA VAL A 48 -10.75 -2.01 11.64
C VAL A 48 -10.01 -1.00 10.78
N THR A 49 -9.79 0.20 11.32
CA THR A 49 -9.06 1.28 10.64
C THR A 49 -7.57 1.23 10.98
N TYR A 50 -6.72 1.14 9.96
CA TYR A 50 -5.26 1.22 10.08
C TYR A 50 -4.75 2.49 9.41
N LYS A 51 -3.97 3.30 10.13
CA LYS A 51 -3.30 4.49 9.58
C LYS A 51 -1.82 4.19 9.40
N LEU A 52 -1.39 3.97 8.16
CA LEU A 52 0.00 3.60 7.83
C LEU A 52 0.73 4.77 7.18
N SER A 53 1.80 5.24 7.82
CA SER A 53 2.67 6.28 7.24
C SER A 53 3.87 5.68 6.48
N LEU A 54 4.51 4.67 7.06
CA LEU A 54 5.73 4.06 6.50
C LEU A 54 5.51 2.63 5.98
N LEU A 55 4.81 1.78 6.72
CA LEU A 55 4.66 0.39 6.33
C LEU A 55 3.87 0.25 5.00
N PRO A 56 4.15 -0.78 4.17
CA PRO A 56 3.33 -1.10 3.00
C PRO A 56 1.94 -1.60 3.40
N SER A 57 0.93 -1.43 2.53
CA SER A 57 -0.45 -1.83 2.82
C SER A 57 -0.62 -3.34 3.04
N GLY A 58 0.29 -4.16 2.49
CA GLY A 58 0.25 -5.62 2.62
C GLY A 58 0.46 -6.11 4.05
N ILE A 59 1.02 -5.29 4.96
CA ILE A 59 1.44 -5.75 6.30
C ILE A 59 0.27 -6.21 7.18
N VAL A 60 -0.94 -5.71 6.89
CA VAL A 60 -2.16 -6.05 7.61
C VAL A 60 -2.90 -7.25 7.03
N ARG A 61 -2.37 -7.87 5.96
CA ARG A 61 -2.96 -9.03 5.28
C ARG A 61 -2.12 -10.28 5.56
N GLN A 62 -2.76 -11.37 5.96
CA GLN A 62 -2.07 -12.63 6.21
C GLN A 62 -1.48 -13.21 4.91
N GLY A 63 -0.31 -13.84 5.04
CA GLY A 63 0.37 -14.50 3.91
C GLY A 63 1.02 -13.55 2.90
N LYS A 64 1.03 -12.23 3.16
CA LYS A 64 1.63 -11.23 2.27
C LYS A 64 3.00 -10.80 2.81
N LEU A 65 4.02 -10.83 1.95
CA LEU A 65 5.34 -10.29 2.29
C LEU A 65 5.36 -8.78 2.07
N SER A 66 5.72 -8.01 3.08
CA SER A 66 5.89 -6.56 2.98
C SER A 66 7.35 -6.16 3.06
N ILE A 67 7.81 -5.33 2.13
CA ILE A 67 9.19 -4.86 2.04
C ILE A 67 9.20 -3.33 2.04
N LEU A 68 10.13 -2.77 2.80
CA LEU A 68 10.40 -1.35 2.94
C LEU A 68 11.72 -0.95 2.27
#